data_AF-A0A7K2N4I0-F1
#
_entry.id   AF-A0A7K2N4I0-F1
#
_cell.length_a   1.000
_cell.length_b   1.000
_cell.length_c   1.000
_cell.angle_alpha   90.00
_cell.angle_beta   90.00
_cell.angle_gamma   90.00
#
_symmetry.space_group_name_H-M   'P 1'
#
loop_
_entity.id
_entity.type
_entity.pdbx_description
1 polymer ?
#
loop_
_entity_poly.entity_id
_entity_poly.type
_entity_poly.pdbx_seq_one_letter_code
_entity_poly.pdbx_strand_id
1 'polypeptide(L)'
;MSHVGVGPRAVMRSVAFLSAGVLAVPALAGCTSEDPAGKPLAAQDVAAATRASVSDGGTLRWAVDSVPDTLNTFQSDADATTTRVAQAVLPSMYRMDENGSPVRNPDYLESAE
;
A
#
# COMPACT_ATOMS: atom_id res chain seq x y z
N MET A 1 1.86 -22.85 -48.98
CA MET A 1 1.98 -22.32 -47.60
C MET A 1 3.26 -22.90 -47.01
N SER A 2 4.35 -22.15 -47.03
CA SER A 2 5.64 -22.62 -46.51
C SER A 2 5.72 -22.34 -45.03
N HIS A 3 5.74 -23.39 -44.21
CA HIS A 3 5.96 -23.27 -42.77
C HIS A 3 7.42 -22.86 -42.54
N VAL A 4 7.62 -21.64 -42.04
CA VAL A 4 8.94 -21.22 -41.51
C VAL A 4 9.20 -22.03 -40.25
N GLY A 5 9.97 -23.11 -40.38
CA GLY A 5 10.42 -23.91 -39.26
C GLY A 5 11.31 -23.07 -38.35
N VAL A 6 10.93 -22.95 -37.08
CA VAL A 6 11.74 -22.27 -36.07
C VAL A 6 12.98 -23.12 -35.81
N GLY A 7 14.15 -22.64 -36.24
CA GLY A 7 15.41 -23.36 -36.07
C GLY A 7 15.81 -23.52 -34.60
N PRO A 8 16.59 -24.56 -34.24
CA PRO A 8 16.95 -24.87 -32.85
C PRO A 8 17.65 -23.71 -32.12
N ARG A 9 18.39 -22.87 -32.86
CA ARG A 9 18.99 -21.63 -32.33
C ARG A 9 17.98 -20.58 -31.87
N ALA A 10 16.84 -20.47 -32.55
CA ALA A 10 15.79 -19.54 -32.17
C ALA A 10 15.06 -20.04 -30.92
N VAL A 11 14.83 -21.35 -30.82
CA VAL A 11 14.28 -21.98 -29.61
C VAL A 11 15.20 -21.78 -28.40
N MET A 12 16.51 -22.01 -28.57
CA MET A 12 17.50 -21.85 -27.50
C MET A 12 17.62 -20.41 -26.98
N ARG A 13 17.52 -19.42 -27.87
CA ARG A 13 17.48 -18.00 -27.48
C ARG A 13 16.24 -17.67 -26.67
N SER A 14 15.06 -18.13 -27.09
CA SER A 14 13.82 -17.90 -26.35
C SER A 14 13.86 -18.52 -24.96
N VAL A 15 14.41 -19.74 -24.82
CA VAL A 15 14.59 -20.41 -23.53
C VAL A 15 15.55 -19.62 -22.63
N ALA A 16 16.65 -19.09 -23.18
CA ALA A 16 17.59 -18.25 -22.43
C ALA A 16 16.94 -16.94 -21.94
N PHE A 17 16.14 -16.27 -22.77
CA PHE A 17 15.44 -15.05 -22.36
C PHE A 17 14.33 -15.32 -21.33
N LEU A 18 13.58 -16.41 -21.48
CA LEU A 18 12.54 -16.79 -20.51
C LEU A 18 13.14 -17.17 -19.15
N SER A 19 14.22 -17.95 -19.14
CA SER A 19 14.91 -18.31 -17.90
C SER A 19 15.55 -17.10 -17.21
N ALA A 20 16.17 -16.20 -17.97
CA ALA A 20 16.68 -14.94 -17.43
C ALA A 20 15.56 -14.06 -16.85
N GLY A 21 14.41 -13.98 -17.53
CA GLY A 21 13.23 -13.25 -17.03
C GLY A 21 12.68 -13.85 -15.73
N VAL A 22 12.50 -15.17 -15.66
CA VAL A 22 11.99 -15.86 -14.46
C VAL A 22 12.93 -15.67 -13.26
N LEU A 23 14.24 -15.55 -13.48
CA LEU A 23 15.21 -15.35 -12.40
C LEU A 23 15.40 -13.87 -12.01
N ALA A 24 15.36 -12.95 -12.97
CA ALA A 24 15.58 -11.53 -12.73
C ALA A 24 14.32 -10.81 -12.19
N VAL A 25 13.12 -11.22 -12.60
CA VAL A 25 11.87 -10.58 -12.18
C VAL A 25 11.63 -10.71 -10.67
N PRO A 26 11.80 -11.86 -10.00
CA PRO A 26 11.67 -11.95 -8.54
C PRO A 26 12.72 -11.13 -7.80
N ALA A 27 13.94 -11.05 -8.32
CA ALA A 27 15.03 -10.27 -7.73
C ALA A 27 14.79 -8.76 -7.82
N LEU A 28 14.10 -8.29 -8.87
CA LEU A 28 13.74 -6.87 -9.08
C LEU A 28 12.36 -6.50 -8.52
N ALA A 29 11.42 -7.46 -8.48
CA ALA A 29 10.12 -7.30 -7.82
C ALA A 29 10.24 -7.32 -6.29
N GLY A 30 11.39 -7.77 -5.77
CA GLY A 30 11.77 -7.71 -4.36
C GLY A 30 12.36 -6.37 -3.91
N CYS A 31 12.09 -5.25 -4.58
CA CYS A 31 12.28 -3.90 -4.04
C CYS A 31 11.30 -3.64 -2.87
N THR A 32 11.35 -4.49 -1.85
CA THR A 32 10.94 -4.12 -0.51
C THR A 32 12.22 -3.58 0.11
N SER A 33 12.29 -2.27 0.35
CA SER A 33 13.27 -1.79 1.33
C SER A 33 13.00 -2.60 2.59
N GLU A 34 14.01 -3.32 3.08
CA GLU A 34 13.96 -3.89 4.42
C GLU A 34 13.64 -2.70 5.32
N ASP A 35 12.41 -2.63 5.82
CA ASP A 35 11.98 -1.57 6.72
C ASP A 35 12.29 -2.04 8.13
N PRO A 36 13.45 -1.68 8.72
CA PRO A 36 13.72 -1.99 10.10
C PRO A 36 12.66 -1.36 11.04
N ALA A 37 11.85 -0.39 10.59
CA ALA A 37 10.73 0.14 11.36
C ALA A 37 9.58 -0.86 11.55
N GLY A 38 9.54 -1.95 10.78
CA GLY A 38 8.54 -3.02 10.94
C GLY A 38 8.75 -3.89 12.18
N LYS A 39 9.96 -3.90 12.77
CA LYS A 39 10.21 -4.56 14.05
C LYS A 39 9.92 -3.56 15.17
N PRO A 40 8.94 -3.83 16.05
CA PRO A 40 8.64 -2.92 17.15
C PRO A 40 9.92 -2.64 17.95
N LEU A 41 10.35 -1.37 17.98
CA LEU A 41 11.52 -0.94 18.76
C LEU A 41 11.33 -1.19 20.27
N ALA A 42 10.08 -1.36 20.70
CA ALA A 42 9.66 -1.73 22.04
C ALA A 42 8.46 -2.68 21.99
N ALA A 43 8.21 -3.38 23.09
CA ALA A 43 6.96 -4.12 23.26
C ALA A 43 5.76 -3.17 23.12
N GLN A 44 4.68 -3.66 22.52
CA GLN A 44 3.46 -2.87 22.34
C GLN A 44 2.86 -2.52 23.71
N ASP A 45 2.94 -1.25 24.09
CA ASP A 45 2.42 -0.73 25.39
C ASP A 45 0.89 -0.59 25.40
N VAL A 46 0.25 -0.79 24.24
CA VAL A 46 -1.20 -0.74 24.08
C VAL A 46 -1.75 -2.16 24.00
N ALA A 47 -2.55 -2.57 24.98
CA ALA A 47 -3.24 -3.87 24.95
C ALA A 47 -4.15 -3.97 23.71
N ALA A 48 -4.15 -5.14 23.05
CA ALA A 48 -5.04 -5.38 21.93
C ALA A 48 -6.50 -5.34 22.41
N ALA A 49 -7.31 -4.49 21.78
CA ALA A 49 -8.75 -4.42 22.00
C ALA A 49 -9.45 -4.81 20.70
N THR A 50 -10.46 -5.67 20.78
CA THR A 50 -11.32 -5.93 19.62
C THR A 50 -12.14 -4.66 19.35
N ARG A 51 -12.43 -4.35 18.08
CA ARG A 51 -13.20 -3.14 17.72
C ARG A 51 -14.51 -3.01 18.53
N ALA A 52 -15.21 -4.12 18.74
CA ALA A 52 -16.46 -4.17 19.49
C ALA A 52 -16.32 -3.86 21.00
N SER A 53 -15.10 -3.90 21.54
CA SER A 53 -14.81 -3.57 22.93
C SER A 53 -14.39 -2.11 23.15
N VAL A 54 -14.19 -1.36 22.06
CA VAL A 54 -13.86 0.07 22.13
C VAL A 54 -15.14 0.85 22.40
N SER A 55 -15.14 1.65 23.47
CA SER A 55 -16.27 2.53 23.78
C SER A 55 -16.44 3.58 22.68
N ASP A 56 -17.68 3.92 22.36
CA ASP A 56 -17.97 4.98 21.42
C ASP A 56 -17.57 6.35 22.00
N GLY A 57 -16.89 7.14 21.17
CA GLY A 57 -16.40 8.48 21.53
C GLY A 57 -15.08 8.48 22.31
N GLY A 58 -14.65 9.68 22.69
CA GLY A 58 -13.38 9.90 23.40
C GLY A 58 -12.36 10.70 22.60
N THR A 59 -11.11 10.71 23.08
CA THR A 59 -10.01 11.45 22.45
C THR A 59 -8.85 10.50 22.18
N LEU A 60 -8.51 10.33 20.90
CA LEU A 60 -7.30 9.62 20.48
C LEU A 60 -6.14 10.61 20.38
N ARG A 61 -5.03 10.32 21.07
CA ARG A 61 -3.74 10.97 20.86
C ARG A 61 -2.82 9.98 20.19
N TRP A 62 -2.43 10.26 18.95
CA TRP A 62 -1.53 9.45 18.15
C TRP A 62 -0.30 10.27 17.73
N ALA A 63 0.84 9.61 17.60
CA ALA A 63 2.08 10.24 17.18
C ALA A 63 2.19 10.27 15.64
N VAL A 64 2.85 11.31 15.13
CA VAL A 64 3.29 11.43 13.74
C VAL A 64 4.80 11.67 13.73
N ASP A 65 5.44 11.37 12.61
CA ASP A 65 6.91 11.37 12.50
C ASP A 65 7.50 12.79 12.47
N SER A 66 6.70 13.78 12.04
CA SER A 66 7.07 15.20 11.97
C SER A 66 5.85 16.10 12.20
N VAL A 67 6.06 17.39 12.46
CA VAL A 67 5.00 18.40 12.30
C VAL A 67 4.92 18.72 10.80
N PRO A 68 3.73 18.67 10.16
CA PRO A 68 3.63 18.96 8.74
C PRO A 68 3.80 20.46 8.47
N ASP A 69 4.46 20.80 7.36
CA ASP A 69 4.62 22.20 6.93
C ASP A 69 3.28 22.85 6.59
N THR A 70 2.33 22.06 6.07
CA THR A 70 0.97 22.49 5.74
C THR A 70 -0.06 21.40 6.05
N LEU A 71 -1.30 21.79 6.36
CA LEU A 71 -2.44 20.88 6.46
C LEU A 71 -3.29 20.84 5.17
N ASN A 72 -2.96 21.66 4.17
CA ASN A 72 -3.66 21.65 2.90
C ASN A 72 -3.01 20.64 1.94
N THR A 73 -3.71 19.54 1.66
CA THR A 73 -3.25 18.45 0.79
C THR A 73 -3.03 18.84 -0.66
N PHE A 74 -3.52 20.00 -1.09
CA PHE A 74 -3.42 20.47 -2.48
C PHE A 74 -2.33 21.52 -2.68
N GLN A 75 -1.48 21.77 -1.68
CA GLN A 75 -0.32 22.66 -1.79
C GLN A 75 0.94 21.88 -2.16
N SER A 76 1.91 22.56 -2.75
CA SER A 76 3.16 21.95 -3.23
C SER A 76 4.07 21.42 -2.12
N ASP A 77 3.90 21.94 -0.90
CA ASP A 77 4.63 21.60 0.32
C ASP A 77 3.89 20.54 1.17
N ALA A 78 2.78 19.97 0.68
CA ALA A 78 2.10 18.87 1.35
C ALA A 78 3.01 17.62 1.42
N ASP A 79 3.22 17.10 2.64
CA ASP A 79 4.14 16.01 2.89
C ASP A 79 3.41 14.71 3.31
N ALA A 80 4.20 13.70 3.66
CA ALA A 80 3.69 12.40 4.12
C ALA A 80 2.86 12.53 5.40
N THR A 81 3.22 13.44 6.30
CA THR A 81 2.46 13.71 7.52
C THR A 81 1.14 14.42 7.20
N THR A 82 1.13 15.42 6.31
CA THR A 82 -0.09 16.06 5.79
C THR A 82 -1.05 15.01 5.24
N THR A 83 -0.52 14.09 4.42
CA THR A 83 -1.31 12.99 3.83
C THR A 83 -1.85 12.05 4.89
N ARG A 84 -1.04 11.64 5.87
CA ARG A 84 -1.46 10.75 6.96
C ARG A 84 -2.57 11.38 7.81
N VAL A 85 -2.45 12.66 8.14
CA VAL A 85 -3.50 13.39 8.88
C VAL A 85 -4.77 13.49 8.04
N ALA A 86 -4.66 13.91 6.78
CA ALA A 86 -5.80 14.06 5.89
C ALA A 86 -6.59 12.76 5.69
N GLN A 87 -5.92 11.63 5.48
CA GLN A 87 -6.57 10.31 5.34
C GLN A 87 -7.29 9.86 6.63
N ALA A 88 -6.87 10.36 7.80
CA ALA A 88 -7.51 10.04 9.07
C ALA A 88 -8.75 10.89 9.35
N VAL A 89 -8.76 12.16 8.94
CA VAL A 89 -9.78 13.14 9.36
C VAL A 89 -10.72 13.61 8.25
N LEU A 90 -10.31 13.55 6.98
CA LEU A 90 -11.13 14.02 5.87
C LEU A 90 -12.05 12.89 5.37
N PRO A 91 -13.26 13.23 4.91
CA PRO A 91 -14.13 12.26 4.26
C PRO A 91 -13.51 11.68 2.98
N SER A 92 -13.78 10.40 2.70
CA SER A 92 -13.35 9.71 1.49
C SER A 92 -14.50 8.92 0.87
N MET A 93 -14.49 8.81 -0.47
CA MET A 93 -15.45 8.00 -1.22
C MET A 93 -15.33 6.50 -0.96
N TYR A 94 -14.11 6.03 -0.66
CA TYR A 94 -13.78 4.63 -0.41
C TYR A 94 -12.97 4.51 0.88
N ARG A 95 -13.18 3.42 1.62
CA ARG A 95 -12.34 3.00 2.76
C ARG A 95 -11.80 1.60 2.51
N MET A 96 -10.68 1.27 3.15
CA MET A 96 -10.13 -0.08 3.09
C MET A 96 -10.87 -0.98 4.08
N ASP A 97 -11.21 -2.19 3.64
CA ASP A 97 -11.69 -3.26 4.52
C ASP A 97 -10.52 -3.98 5.23
N GLU A 98 -10.84 -5.04 5.97
CA GLU A 98 -9.87 -5.85 6.72
C GLU A 98 -8.83 -6.54 5.83
N ASN A 99 -9.13 -6.73 4.54
CA ASN A 99 -8.24 -7.32 3.55
C ASN A 99 -7.46 -6.25 2.76
N GLY A 100 -7.63 -4.97 3.09
CA GLY A 100 -7.04 -3.86 2.33
C GLY A 100 -7.71 -3.60 0.99
N SER A 101 -8.92 -4.12 0.77
CA SER A 101 -9.68 -3.88 -0.46
C SER A 101 -10.47 -2.57 -0.33
N PRO A 102 -10.51 -1.73 -1.38
CA PRO A 102 -11.31 -0.52 -1.36
C PRO A 102 -12.80 -0.85 -1.45
N VAL A 103 -13.56 -0.39 -0.46
CA VAL A 103 -15.01 -0.54 -0.35
C VAL A 103 -15.66 0.85 -0.29
N ARG A 104 -16.81 1.03 -0.95
CA ARG A 104 -17.57 2.30 -0.93
C ARG A 104 -17.84 2.73 0.51
N ASN A 105 -17.61 3.99 0.81
CA ASN A 105 -17.98 4.60 2.07
C ASN A 105 -19.46 5.05 2.01
N PRO A 106 -20.40 4.36 2.67
CA PRO A 106 -21.82 4.74 2.64
C PRO A 106 -22.09 6.08 3.36
N ASP A 107 -21.17 6.54 4.21
CA ASP A 107 -21.27 7.84 4.87
C ASP A 107 -20.93 9.02 3.93
N TYR A 108 -20.41 8.72 2.72
CA TYR A 108 -20.00 9.73 1.74
C TYR A 108 -20.67 9.53 0.36
N LEU A 109 -20.86 8.30 -0.10
CA LEU A 109 -21.51 7.98 -1.38
C LEU A 109 -22.71 7.06 -1.21
N GLU A 110 -23.83 7.43 -1.83
CA GLU A 110 -25.04 6.59 -1.92
C GLU A 110 -24.80 5.38 -2.84
N SER A 111 -24.30 5.60 -4.05
CA SER A 111 -23.94 4.56 -5.03
C SER A 111 -22.59 4.84 -5.70
N ALA A 112 -22.03 3.84 -6.39
CA ALA A 112 -20.74 3.89 -7.10
C ALA A 112 -20.83 3.09 -8.41
N GLU A 113 -21.90 3.36 -9.17
CA GLU A 113 -22.25 2.71 -10.44
C GLU A 113 -21.78 3.50 -11.66
#